data_AF-A0A6L5Z1U3-F1
#
_entry.id   AF-A0A6L5Z1U3-F1
#
_cell.length_a   1.000
_cell.length_b   1.000
_cell.length_c   1.000
_cell.angle_alpha   90.00
_cell.angle_beta   90.00
_cell.angle_gamma   90.00
#
_symmetry.space_group_name_H-M   'P 1'
#
loop_
_entity.id
_entity.type
_entity.pdbx_description
1 polymer ?
#
loop_
_entity_poly.entity_id
_entity_poly.type
_entity_poly.pdbx_seq_one_letter_code
_entity_poly.pdbx_strand_id
1 'polypeptide(L)'
;MSELSYTEPKPKTIAGAREDWELVIGMEVHAQVKSTAKLFSGASTTFGAEPNTNVALVDAAMPGMLPVINEFCVEQAVRTGLGLKAGINLFSQFDRKNYFYPDLPQGYQISQLYHPIVGEGEVIVDMEPGVARRVRIERIHLEQDAGKSIHDMDPTMSFVDLNRTGVALMEIVSRPDIRGPEEAAEYVRKLRQILRYLDTCDGNMQEGSLRADVNVSVCRPGAYETYRETGDFGHLGTRCEIKNMNSMRFIQQAIDFEARRQIAILEDGGKIDQETRLYDPTRGETRSMRSKEEAHDYRYFPDPDLLPLTIQQSWVDRIRASLPELPDQKKARFVQDYGMTEYDASVLTAETANATFFEQVATGRDGKTAANWVINELFGRLNKEGHGIADSPVSAAQLGTIIDLIARGDISGKIAKDLFEILWTEGGNPAQIVEDRGMKQVTDTGAIEAAVDDVLAANPDKAAQAREKPSMAGWFVGQVMKATGGKANPKAVNEIIRAKLGI
;
A
#
# COMPACT_ATOMS: atom_id res chain seq x y z
N MET A 1 -17.76 -9.24 -10.78
CA MET A 1 -16.47 -9.71 -11.30
C MET A 1 -15.41 -8.98 -10.49
N SER A 2 -14.72 -9.68 -9.56
CA SER A 2 -13.87 -9.05 -8.54
C SER A 2 -12.50 -8.62 -9.03
N GLU A 3 -12.10 -9.03 -10.24
CA GLU A 3 -10.74 -8.86 -10.74
C GLU A 3 -10.74 -8.38 -12.19
N LEU A 4 -9.86 -7.43 -12.46
CA LEU A 4 -9.55 -6.96 -13.80
C LEU A 4 -8.61 -7.99 -14.46
N SER A 5 -8.73 -8.16 -15.78
CA SER A 5 -7.81 -9.03 -16.51
C SER A 5 -6.40 -8.44 -16.51
N TYR A 6 -5.39 -9.27 -16.31
CA TYR A 6 -3.99 -8.83 -16.34
C TYR A 6 -3.07 -9.86 -17.00
N THR A 7 -1.89 -9.41 -17.42
CA THR A 7 -0.77 -10.27 -17.81
C THR A 7 0.31 -10.25 -16.73
N GLU A 8 1.04 -11.34 -16.56
CA GLU A 8 2.18 -11.35 -15.64
C GLU A 8 3.35 -10.50 -16.17
N PRO A 9 4.05 -9.75 -15.31
CA PRO A 9 5.27 -9.06 -15.70
C PRO A 9 6.35 -10.07 -16.11
N LYS A 10 7.28 -9.64 -16.99
CA LYS A 10 8.46 -10.45 -17.30
C LYS A 10 9.35 -10.57 -16.06
N PRO A 11 9.96 -11.73 -15.80
CA PRO A 11 10.89 -11.86 -14.69
C PRO A 11 12.08 -10.91 -14.87
N LYS A 12 12.61 -10.35 -13.78
CA LYS A 12 13.81 -9.53 -13.84
C LYS A 12 15.01 -10.43 -14.07
N THR A 13 15.73 -10.16 -15.16
CA THR A 13 16.98 -10.82 -15.49
C THR A 13 18.16 -9.92 -15.18
N ILE A 14 19.19 -10.46 -14.53
CA ILE A 14 20.48 -9.80 -14.35
C ILE A 14 21.49 -10.48 -15.26
N ALA A 15 22.08 -9.72 -16.18
CA ALA A 15 23.15 -10.21 -17.03
C ALA A 15 24.40 -10.50 -16.19
N GLY A 16 24.85 -11.75 -16.20
CA GLY A 16 26.16 -12.16 -15.71
C GLY A 16 27.23 -12.03 -16.79
N ALA A 17 28.48 -12.36 -16.43
CA ALA A 17 29.59 -12.44 -17.38
C ALA A 17 29.48 -13.64 -18.34
N ARG A 18 28.79 -14.72 -17.95
CA ARG A 18 28.66 -15.96 -18.75
C ARG A 18 27.25 -16.20 -19.26
N GLU A 19 26.25 -15.95 -18.42
CA GLU A 19 24.85 -16.22 -18.70
C GLU A 19 23.94 -15.22 -17.96
N ASP A 20 22.70 -15.08 -18.41
CA ASP A 20 21.69 -14.31 -17.69
C ASP A 20 21.17 -15.09 -16.49
N TRP A 21 20.79 -14.38 -15.43
CA TRP A 21 20.26 -14.95 -14.20
C TRP A 21 18.88 -14.38 -13.89
N GLU A 22 17.99 -15.21 -13.38
CA GLU A 22 16.67 -14.82 -12.93
C GLU A 22 16.61 -14.71 -11.41
N LEU A 23 15.81 -13.75 -10.92
CA LEU A 23 15.57 -13.57 -9.48
C LEU A 23 14.38 -14.41 -9.03
N VAL A 24 14.53 -15.01 -7.85
CA VAL A 24 13.48 -15.75 -7.16
C VAL A 24 13.48 -15.34 -5.70
N ILE A 25 12.40 -14.68 -5.28
CA ILE A 25 12.32 -14.00 -3.98
C ILE A 25 11.12 -14.52 -3.20
N GLY A 26 11.36 -14.86 -1.93
CA GLY A 26 10.32 -15.12 -0.93
C GLY A 26 10.29 -14.01 0.12
N MET A 27 9.12 -13.76 0.69
CA MET A 27 8.91 -12.72 1.69
C MET A 27 8.32 -13.30 2.97
N GLU A 28 8.88 -12.88 4.10
CA GLU A 28 8.34 -13.12 5.43
C GLU A 28 8.00 -11.76 6.02
N VAL A 29 6.71 -11.47 6.18
CA VAL A 29 6.21 -10.17 6.65
C VAL A 29 5.62 -10.33 8.03
N HIS A 30 6.21 -9.65 9.02
CA HIS A 30 5.67 -9.60 10.38
C HIS A 30 4.77 -8.37 10.50
N ALA A 31 3.48 -8.62 10.71
CA ALA A 31 2.47 -7.59 10.92
C ALA A 31 1.98 -7.64 12.37
N GLN A 32 2.18 -6.56 13.12
CA GLN A 32 1.67 -6.41 14.47
C GLN A 32 0.15 -6.30 14.44
N VAL A 33 -0.52 -7.16 15.22
CA VAL A 33 -1.98 -7.12 15.36
C VAL A 33 -2.38 -5.85 16.12
N LYS A 34 -3.27 -5.07 15.53
CA LYS A 34 -3.87 -3.87 16.14
C LYS A 34 -4.88 -4.26 17.23
N SER A 35 -4.37 -4.67 18.38
CA SER A 35 -5.11 -5.13 19.56
C SER A 35 -4.86 -4.21 20.75
N THR A 36 -5.74 -4.19 21.76
CA THR A 36 -5.55 -3.39 22.99
C THR A 36 -4.74 -4.13 24.05
N ALA A 37 -4.84 -5.46 24.07
CA ALA A 37 -4.12 -6.36 24.97
C ALA A 37 -3.22 -7.30 24.16
N LYS A 38 -2.13 -7.75 24.78
CA LYS A 38 -1.13 -8.65 24.19
C LYS A 38 -1.70 -10.03 23.83
N LEU A 39 -0.89 -10.87 23.17
CA LEU A 39 -1.32 -12.18 22.66
C LEU A 39 -1.68 -13.15 23.78
N PHE A 40 -0.90 -13.12 24.86
CA PHE A 40 -1.00 -14.08 25.97
C PHE A 40 -1.19 -13.42 27.35
N SER A 41 -1.39 -12.09 27.38
CA SER A 41 -1.48 -11.31 28.62
C SER A 41 -2.41 -10.11 28.48
N GLY A 42 -2.85 -9.57 29.62
CA GLY A 42 -3.70 -8.38 29.69
C GLY A 42 -2.96 -7.04 29.62
N ALA A 43 -1.64 -7.03 29.40
CA ALA A 43 -0.88 -5.78 29.31
C ALA A 43 -1.19 -5.02 28.02
N SER A 44 -1.04 -3.69 28.07
CA SER A 44 -1.29 -2.81 26.94
C SER A 44 -0.29 -3.05 25.80
N THR A 45 -0.73 -2.76 24.57
CA THR A 45 0.08 -2.74 23.34
C THR A 45 0.46 -1.32 22.92
N THR A 46 0.10 -0.28 23.70
CA THR A 46 0.31 1.13 23.36
C THR A 46 1.80 1.42 23.13
N PHE A 47 2.11 1.98 21.96
CA PHE A 47 3.45 2.44 21.60
C PHE A 47 3.81 3.75 22.34
N GLY A 48 5.11 3.97 22.59
CA GLY A 48 5.63 5.23 23.12
C GLY A 48 5.49 5.44 24.63
N ALA A 49 5.06 4.42 25.39
CA ALA A 49 5.05 4.45 26.85
C ALA A 49 6.47 4.43 27.45
N GLU A 50 6.60 4.78 28.73
CA GLU A 50 7.87 4.67 29.44
C GLU A 50 8.38 3.21 29.47
N PRO A 51 9.70 2.95 29.45
CA PRO A 51 10.24 1.60 29.43
C PRO A 51 9.68 0.71 30.54
N ASN A 52 9.34 -0.53 30.19
CA ASN A 52 8.83 -1.55 31.11
C ASN A 52 7.54 -1.18 31.89
N THR A 53 6.67 -0.33 31.35
CA THR A 53 5.37 0.03 31.97
C THR A 53 4.19 -0.75 31.41
N ASN A 54 4.30 -1.26 30.19
CA ASN A 54 3.32 -2.11 29.53
C ASN A 54 3.72 -3.58 29.65
N VAL A 55 3.95 -4.07 30.88
CA VAL A 55 4.51 -5.42 31.13
C VAL A 55 3.72 -6.12 32.24
N ALA A 56 3.11 -7.25 31.91
CA ALA A 56 2.51 -8.16 32.88
C ALA A 56 3.54 -9.17 33.42
N LEU A 57 3.20 -9.87 34.51
CA LEU A 57 4.08 -10.89 35.11
C LEU A 57 4.41 -12.04 34.12
N VAL A 58 3.45 -12.40 33.26
CA VAL A 58 3.67 -13.39 32.19
C VAL A 58 4.60 -12.87 31.09
N ASP A 59 4.52 -11.58 30.75
CA ASP A 59 5.40 -10.96 29.76
C ASP A 59 6.85 -10.95 30.26
N ALA A 60 7.04 -10.68 31.55
CA ALA A 60 8.34 -10.73 32.24
C ALA A 60 8.82 -12.15 32.58
N ALA A 61 8.07 -13.18 32.16
CA ALA A 61 8.38 -14.59 32.43
C ALA A 61 8.58 -14.93 33.92
N MET A 62 7.77 -14.32 34.80
CA MET A 62 7.86 -14.60 36.24
C MET A 62 7.52 -16.08 36.52
N PRO A 63 8.25 -16.76 37.44
CA PRO A 63 8.02 -18.17 37.73
C PRO A 63 6.56 -18.46 38.13
N GLY A 64 5.95 -19.46 37.49
CA GLY A 64 4.58 -19.90 37.77
C GLY A 64 3.49 -19.18 36.97
N MET A 65 3.84 -18.24 36.08
CA MET A 65 2.88 -17.60 35.17
C MET A 65 2.58 -18.51 33.97
N LEU A 66 1.34 -18.48 33.48
CA LEU A 66 0.87 -19.23 32.31
C LEU A 66 0.28 -18.29 31.26
N PRO A 67 0.47 -18.57 29.95
CA PRO A 67 -0.11 -17.78 28.87
C PRO A 67 -1.62 -18.00 28.74
N VAL A 68 -2.37 -16.95 28.42
CA VAL A 68 -3.81 -17.03 28.10
C VAL A 68 -4.07 -16.36 26.76
N ILE A 69 -4.47 -17.14 25.76
CA ILE A 69 -4.66 -16.67 24.38
C ILE A 69 -5.74 -15.58 24.28
N ASN A 70 -5.43 -14.55 23.49
CA ASN A 70 -6.34 -13.46 23.16
C ASN A 70 -7.20 -13.80 21.92
N GLU A 71 -8.50 -14.01 22.12
CA GLU A 71 -9.47 -14.34 21.05
C GLU A 71 -9.50 -13.29 19.94
N PHE A 72 -9.36 -12.00 20.29
CA PHE A 72 -9.36 -10.93 19.29
C PHE A 72 -8.17 -11.05 18.32
N CYS A 73 -6.99 -11.44 18.82
CA CYS A 73 -5.81 -11.65 17.97
C CYS A 73 -6.00 -12.83 17.00
N VAL A 74 -6.64 -13.91 17.47
CA VAL A 74 -7.05 -15.05 16.65
C VAL A 74 -8.03 -14.60 15.54
N GLU A 75 -9.01 -13.77 15.89
CA GLU A 75 -9.93 -13.17 14.92
C GLU A 75 -9.20 -12.35 13.85
N GLN A 76 -8.23 -11.50 14.24
CA GLN A 76 -7.48 -10.67 13.28
C GLN A 76 -6.63 -11.50 12.31
N ALA A 77 -6.06 -12.62 12.77
CA ALA A 77 -5.37 -13.56 11.89
C ALA A 77 -6.32 -14.23 10.89
N VAL A 78 -7.51 -14.64 11.33
CA VAL A 78 -8.54 -15.21 10.42
C VAL A 78 -9.06 -14.15 9.44
N ARG A 79 -9.33 -12.93 9.89
CA ARG A 79 -9.71 -11.80 9.01
C ARG A 79 -8.65 -11.57 7.94
N THR A 80 -7.39 -11.56 8.33
CA THR A 80 -6.25 -11.41 7.41
C THR A 80 -6.18 -12.56 6.43
N GLY A 81 -6.25 -13.80 6.90
CA GLY A 81 -6.26 -14.98 6.03
C GLY A 81 -7.38 -14.93 4.98
N LEU A 82 -8.60 -14.63 5.40
CA LEU A 82 -9.73 -14.49 4.48
C LEU A 82 -9.52 -13.36 3.47
N GLY A 83 -8.93 -12.23 3.89
CA GLY A 83 -8.62 -11.12 3.00
C GLY A 83 -7.49 -11.41 1.99
N LEU A 84 -6.57 -12.31 2.33
CA LEU A 84 -5.57 -12.86 1.42
C LEU A 84 -6.08 -14.11 0.67
N LYS A 85 -7.41 -14.31 0.63
CA LYS A 85 -8.08 -15.45 0.00
C LYS A 85 -7.54 -16.82 0.44
N ALA A 86 -7.04 -16.89 1.66
CA ALA A 86 -6.39 -18.08 2.20
C ALA A 86 -7.37 -19.05 2.86
N GLY A 87 -6.99 -20.32 2.90
CA GLY A 87 -7.68 -21.34 3.68
C GLY A 87 -7.51 -21.11 5.17
N ILE A 88 -8.61 -21.15 5.94
CA ILE A 88 -8.58 -21.07 7.41
C ILE A 88 -8.57 -22.49 7.97
N ASN A 89 -7.58 -22.80 8.79
CA ASN A 89 -7.47 -24.11 9.43
C ASN A 89 -8.40 -24.14 10.65
N LEU A 90 -9.36 -25.08 10.67
CA LEU A 90 -10.28 -25.23 11.81
C LEU A 90 -9.61 -25.86 13.05
N PHE A 91 -8.41 -26.40 12.88
CA PHE A 91 -7.55 -26.87 13.94
C PHE A 91 -6.23 -26.12 13.86
N SER A 92 -5.77 -25.60 14.99
CA SER A 92 -4.51 -24.88 15.09
C SER A 92 -3.86 -25.10 16.45
N GLN A 93 -2.54 -25.04 16.53
CA GLN A 93 -1.79 -25.29 17.77
C GLN A 93 -0.62 -24.30 17.88
N PHE A 94 -0.29 -23.93 19.11
CA PHE A 94 0.91 -23.14 19.40
C PHE A 94 2.07 -24.06 19.76
N ASP A 95 3.27 -23.64 19.39
CA ASP A 95 4.54 -24.32 19.59
C ASP A 95 5.53 -23.38 20.26
N ARG A 96 6.51 -23.93 20.98
CA ARG A 96 7.64 -23.17 21.53
C ARG A 96 8.82 -23.21 20.58
N LYS A 97 9.23 -22.04 20.09
CA LYS A 97 10.49 -21.80 19.40
C LYS A 97 11.55 -21.40 20.41
N ASN A 98 12.42 -22.32 20.81
CA ASN A 98 13.37 -22.13 21.91
C ASN A 98 14.65 -21.44 21.44
N TYR A 99 14.95 -20.26 21.98
CA TYR A 99 16.23 -19.58 21.83
C TYR A 99 16.43 -18.57 22.96
N PHE A 100 17.69 -18.34 23.33
CA PHE A 100 18.03 -17.41 24.40
C PHE A 100 18.45 -16.07 23.81
N TYR A 101 17.73 -15.01 24.18
CA TYR A 101 18.11 -13.64 23.90
C TYR A 101 17.57 -12.72 25.01
N PRO A 102 18.27 -11.64 25.41
CA PRO A 102 17.87 -10.80 26.53
C PRO A 102 16.48 -10.16 26.43
N ASP A 103 15.98 -9.92 25.21
CA ASP A 103 14.65 -9.35 24.96
C ASP A 103 13.51 -10.39 24.94
N LEU A 104 13.84 -11.68 25.11
CA LEU A 104 12.90 -12.79 25.16
C LEU A 104 12.99 -13.49 26.53
N PRO A 105 12.27 -12.97 27.54
CA PRO A 105 12.46 -13.38 28.93
C PRO A 105 12.08 -14.85 29.20
N GLN A 106 11.16 -15.44 28.41
CA GLN A 106 10.76 -16.84 28.57
C GLN A 106 11.86 -17.83 28.12
N GLY A 107 12.86 -17.39 27.34
CA GLY A 107 13.82 -18.29 26.68
C GLY A 107 13.22 -19.13 25.54
N TYR A 108 11.97 -18.83 25.17
CA TYR A 108 11.28 -19.36 24.01
C TYR A 108 10.22 -18.38 23.53
N GLN A 109 9.98 -18.36 22.22
CA GLN A 109 8.90 -17.63 21.58
C GLN A 109 7.73 -18.58 21.36
N ILE A 110 6.55 -18.25 21.87
CA ILE A 110 5.32 -18.96 21.50
C ILE A 110 4.93 -18.52 20.08
N SER A 111 4.88 -19.48 19.16
CA SER A 111 4.63 -19.29 17.71
C SER A 111 3.81 -20.48 17.19
N GLN A 112 3.69 -20.68 15.88
CA GLN A 112 3.07 -21.88 15.30
C GLN A 112 3.90 -22.40 14.13
N LEU A 113 4.39 -23.63 14.23
CA LEU A 113 5.17 -24.27 13.18
C LEU A 113 4.33 -25.31 12.43
N TYR A 114 3.72 -26.23 13.17
CA TYR A 114 3.11 -27.43 12.58
C TYR A 114 1.66 -27.21 12.16
N HIS A 115 0.91 -26.42 12.92
CA HIS A 115 -0.53 -26.20 12.71
C HIS A 115 -0.88 -24.71 12.70
N PRO A 116 -0.42 -23.95 11.68
CA PRO A 116 -0.69 -22.52 11.57
C PRO A 116 -2.19 -22.26 11.43
N ILE A 117 -2.65 -21.10 11.90
CA ILE A 117 -4.07 -20.74 11.87
C ILE A 117 -4.60 -20.48 10.45
N VAL A 118 -3.75 -20.00 9.53
CA VAL A 118 -4.08 -19.79 8.12
C VAL A 118 -3.13 -20.57 7.24
N GLY A 119 -3.67 -21.28 6.25
CA GLY A 119 -2.93 -22.01 5.22
C GLY A 119 -2.70 -21.20 3.95
N GLU A 120 -2.70 -21.89 2.81
CA GLU A 120 -2.36 -21.30 1.52
C GLU A 120 -3.39 -20.26 1.04
N GLY A 121 -2.92 -19.19 0.42
CA GLY A 121 -3.71 -18.10 -0.15
C GLY A 121 -2.99 -17.38 -1.29
N GLU A 122 -3.42 -16.17 -1.62
CA GLU A 122 -2.86 -15.42 -2.73
C GLU A 122 -3.10 -13.90 -2.62
N VAL A 123 -2.19 -13.14 -3.25
CA VAL A 123 -2.27 -11.69 -3.39
C VAL A 123 -1.97 -11.32 -4.84
N ILE A 124 -2.76 -10.40 -5.40
CA ILE A 124 -2.49 -9.80 -6.71
C ILE A 124 -1.68 -8.53 -6.50
N VAL A 125 -0.45 -8.53 -7.00
CA VAL A 125 0.49 -7.42 -6.92
C VAL A 125 0.45 -6.66 -8.24
N ASP A 126 -0.23 -5.51 -8.23
CA ASP A 126 -0.28 -4.60 -9.39
C ASP A 126 1.11 -3.98 -9.63
N MET A 127 1.58 -4.04 -10.88
CA MET A 127 2.82 -3.37 -11.30
C MET A 127 2.51 -2.13 -12.14
N GLU A 128 1.65 -2.31 -13.14
CA GLU A 128 1.17 -1.27 -14.05
C GLU A 128 -0.28 -1.58 -14.45
N PRO A 129 -1.02 -0.64 -15.06
CA PRO A 129 -2.36 -0.93 -15.59
C PRO A 129 -2.34 -2.17 -16.50
N GLY A 130 -3.16 -3.18 -16.19
CA GLY A 130 -3.21 -4.46 -16.90
C GLY A 130 -2.01 -5.41 -16.69
N VAL A 131 -1.03 -5.06 -15.84
CA VAL A 131 0.13 -5.91 -15.52
C VAL A 131 0.19 -6.16 -14.01
N ALA A 132 0.05 -7.42 -13.62
CA ALA A 132 0.08 -7.82 -12.22
C ALA A 132 0.67 -9.21 -12.04
N ARG A 133 1.23 -9.46 -10.86
CA ARG A 133 1.72 -10.79 -10.46
C ARG A 133 0.84 -11.37 -9.37
N ARG A 134 0.41 -12.61 -9.54
CA ARG A 134 -0.16 -13.39 -8.43
C ARG A 134 0.98 -13.97 -7.59
N VAL A 135 1.06 -13.55 -6.33
CA VAL A 135 1.99 -14.09 -5.34
C VAL A 135 1.20 -15.00 -4.41
N ARG A 136 1.58 -16.28 -4.32
CA ARG A 136 0.94 -17.21 -3.38
C ARG A 136 1.44 -16.96 -1.95
N ILE A 137 0.53 -17.09 -1.01
CA ILE A 137 0.80 -17.11 0.43
C ILE A 137 0.90 -18.57 0.86
N GLU A 138 1.94 -18.89 1.62
CA GLU A 138 2.13 -20.24 2.19
C GLU A 138 1.28 -20.44 3.43
N ARG A 139 1.37 -19.47 4.34
CA ARG A 139 0.70 -19.52 5.65
C ARG A 139 0.66 -18.14 6.29
N ILE A 140 -0.20 -18.04 7.30
CA ILE A 140 -0.11 -17.03 8.34
C ILE A 140 -0.16 -17.74 9.68
N HIS A 141 0.77 -17.44 10.56
CA HIS A 141 0.74 -17.89 11.95
C HIS A 141 0.81 -16.73 12.93
N LEU A 142 0.28 -16.95 14.12
CA LEU A 142 0.39 -16.02 15.23
C LEU A 142 1.64 -16.33 16.07
N GLU A 143 2.33 -15.28 16.48
CA GLU A 143 3.43 -15.41 17.42
C GLU A 143 3.56 -14.19 18.33
N GLN A 144 4.29 -14.37 19.43
CA GLN A 144 4.62 -13.26 20.33
C GLN A 144 5.83 -12.48 19.81
N ASP A 145 5.77 -11.16 19.80
CA ASP A 145 6.95 -10.33 19.56
C ASP A 145 7.91 -10.39 20.76
N ALA A 146 9.18 -10.16 20.48
CA ALA A 146 10.21 -9.96 21.50
C ALA A 146 10.22 -8.51 21.98
N GLY A 147 10.93 -8.27 23.08
CA GLY A 147 11.21 -6.93 23.59
C GLY A 147 12.15 -6.16 22.67
N LYS A 148 12.74 -5.09 23.20
CA LYS A 148 13.74 -4.29 22.50
C LYS A 148 15.03 -4.26 23.31
N SER A 149 16.14 -4.62 22.68
CA SER A 149 17.48 -4.33 23.19
C SER A 149 18.01 -3.02 22.62
N ILE A 150 18.56 -2.18 23.49
CA ILE A 150 19.09 -0.85 23.16
C ILE A 150 20.57 -0.84 23.52
N HIS A 151 21.42 -0.67 22.52
CA HIS A 151 22.88 -0.83 22.64
C HIS A 151 23.65 0.50 22.61
N ASP A 152 22.99 1.60 22.24
CA ASP A 152 23.60 2.92 22.00
C ASP A 152 23.54 3.85 23.21
N MET A 153 22.89 3.43 24.30
CA MET A 153 22.79 4.20 25.55
C MET A 153 24.01 4.07 26.46
N ASP A 154 24.80 3.00 26.32
CA ASP A 154 26.02 2.76 27.08
C ASP A 154 27.05 2.04 26.19
N PRO A 155 28.35 2.37 26.29
CA PRO A 155 29.39 1.76 25.45
C PRO A 155 29.64 0.27 25.70
N THR A 156 29.16 -0.29 26.82
CA THR A 156 29.48 -1.65 27.28
C THR A 156 28.27 -2.48 27.70
N MET A 157 27.14 -1.82 27.97
CA MET A 157 25.92 -2.44 28.45
C MET A 157 24.81 -2.31 27.41
N SER A 158 23.84 -3.23 27.48
CA SER A 158 22.61 -3.16 26.69
C SER A 158 21.42 -3.03 27.64
N PHE A 159 20.49 -2.14 27.31
CA PHE A 159 19.26 -1.96 28.06
C PHE A 159 18.14 -2.76 27.41
N VAL A 160 17.30 -3.37 28.23
CA VAL A 160 16.17 -4.18 27.76
C VAL A 160 14.86 -3.50 28.14
N ASP A 161 14.01 -3.26 27.14
CA ASP A 161 12.64 -2.80 27.31
C ASP A 161 11.67 -3.91 26.87
N LEU A 162 10.87 -4.39 27.82
CA LEU A 162 9.91 -5.49 27.64
C LEU A 162 8.50 -5.01 27.27
N ASN A 163 8.28 -3.70 27.07
CA ASN A 163 6.98 -3.16 26.67
C ASN A 163 6.39 -3.89 25.45
N ARG A 164 7.23 -4.25 24.48
CA ARG A 164 6.83 -4.93 23.25
C ARG A 164 6.73 -6.46 23.39
N THR A 165 7.39 -7.06 24.38
CA THR A 165 7.35 -8.51 24.60
C THR A 165 5.92 -8.99 24.76
N GLY A 166 5.51 -10.02 24.02
CA GLY A 166 4.16 -10.59 24.12
C GLY A 166 3.12 -9.96 23.20
N VAL A 167 3.43 -8.85 22.52
CA VAL A 167 2.56 -8.26 21.50
C VAL A 167 2.31 -9.29 20.38
N ALA A 168 1.07 -9.37 19.90
CA ALA A 168 0.71 -10.34 18.85
C ALA A 168 1.27 -9.92 17.48
N LEU A 169 1.95 -10.83 16.81
CA LEU A 169 2.38 -10.73 15.42
C LEU A 169 1.66 -11.77 14.56
N MET A 170 1.31 -11.38 13.35
CA MET A 170 1.02 -12.28 12.24
C MET A 170 2.28 -12.36 11.37
N GLU A 171 2.89 -13.54 11.27
CA GLU A 171 3.94 -13.78 10.28
C GLU A 171 3.29 -14.31 9.00
N ILE A 172 3.34 -13.50 7.93
CA ILE A 172 2.77 -13.79 6.62
C ILE A 172 3.91 -14.24 5.71
N VAL A 173 3.92 -15.52 5.36
CA VAL A 173 4.99 -16.13 4.55
C VAL A 173 4.51 -16.32 3.13
N SER A 174 5.23 -15.77 2.15
CA SER A 174 4.95 -15.97 0.73
C SER A 174 5.63 -17.25 0.20
N ARG A 175 5.06 -17.85 -0.85
CA ARG A 175 5.83 -18.71 -1.76
C ARG A 175 6.85 -17.84 -2.53
N PRO A 176 7.90 -18.43 -3.11
CA PRO A 176 8.95 -17.67 -3.79
C PRO A 176 8.53 -17.23 -5.21
N ASP A 177 7.38 -16.60 -5.34
CA ASP A 177 6.81 -16.21 -6.64
C ASP A 177 7.30 -14.83 -7.11
N ILE A 178 7.93 -14.02 -6.25
CA ILE A 178 8.36 -12.65 -6.57
C ILE A 178 9.62 -12.69 -7.44
N ARG A 179 9.62 -11.97 -8.56
CA ARG A 179 10.64 -12.04 -9.62
C ARG A 179 11.45 -10.77 -9.82
N GLY A 180 11.35 -9.79 -8.91
CA GLY A 180 12.15 -8.58 -8.95
C GLY A 180 12.06 -7.71 -7.69
N PRO A 181 13.02 -6.78 -7.49
CA PRO A 181 12.99 -5.80 -6.40
C PRO A 181 11.72 -4.93 -6.41
N GLU A 182 11.32 -4.45 -7.58
CA GLU A 182 10.14 -3.60 -7.74
C GLU A 182 8.87 -4.36 -7.35
N GLU A 183 8.74 -5.62 -7.79
CA GLU A 183 7.65 -6.51 -7.39
C GLU A 183 7.63 -6.77 -5.87
N ALA A 184 8.80 -6.91 -5.23
CA ALA A 184 8.89 -7.10 -3.78
C ALA A 184 8.38 -5.87 -3.01
N ALA A 185 8.70 -4.66 -3.47
CA ALA A 185 8.18 -3.43 -2.88
C ALA A 185 6.66 -3.30 -3.07
N GLU A 186 6.14 -3.60 -4.28
CA GLU A 186 4.70 -3.62 -4.53
C GLU A 186 3.97 -4.68 -3.72
N TYR A 187 4.57 -5.86 -3.49
CA TYR A 187 4.00 -6.90 -2.64
C TYR A 187 3.78 -6.41 -1.20
N VAL A 188 4.82 -5.82 -0.58
CA VAL A 188 4.68 -5.30 0.79
C VAL A 188 3.69 -4.13 0.82
N ARG A 189 3.65 -3.29 -0.23
CA ARG A 189 2.67 -2.19 -0.33
C ARG A 189 1.23 -2.72 -0.42
N LYS A 190 0.99 -3.73 -1.25
CA LYS A 190 -0.32 -4.38 -1.39
C LYS A 190 -0.75 -5.07 -0.10
N LEU A 191 0.12 -5.83 0.54
CA LEU A 191 -0.16 -6.44 1.85
C LEU A 191 -0.53 -5.37 2.88
N ARG A 192 0.28 -4.30 2.99
CA ARG A 192 -0.01 -3.17 3.88
C ARG A 192 -1.38 -2.56 3.61
N GLN A 193 -1.73 -2.38 2.33
CA GLN A 193 -3.03 -1.84 1.92
C GLN A 193 -4.17 -2.75 2.39
N ILE A 194 -4.07 -4.07 2.16
CA ILE A 194 -5.08 -5.05 2.58
C ILE A 194 -5.24 -5.06 4.11
N LEU A 195 -4.12 -5.11 4.85
CA LEU A 195 -4.12 -5.10 6.31
C LEU A 195 -4.80 -3.85 6.89
N ARG A 196 -4.55 -2.67 6.31
CA ARG A 196 -5.21 -1.42 6.72
C ARG A 196 -6.70 -1.40 6.39
N TYR A 197 -7.09 -1.96 5.25
CA TYR A 197 -8.52 -2.09 4.90
C TYR A 197 -9.26 -3.02 5.85
N LEU A 198 -8.62 -4.12 6.26
CA LEU A 198 -9.17 -5.07 7.23
C LEU A 198 -9.19 -4.54 8.67
N ASP A 199 -8.42 -3.47 8.92
CA ASP A 199 -8.08 -2.89 10.22
C ASP A 199 -7.37 -3.86 11.18
N THR A 200 -6.60 -4.81 10.62
CA THR A 200 -5.89 -5.83 11.42
C THR A 200 -4.48 -5.40 11.84
N CYS A 201 -3.88 -4.45 11.12
CA CYS A 201 -2.57 -3.84 11.39
C CYS A 201 -2.53 -2.42 10.80
N ASP A 202 -1.89 -1.46 11.49
CA ASP A 202 -1.75 -0.08 10.99
C ASP A 202 -0.75 0.05 9.82
N GLY A 203 0.14 -0.94 9.67
CA GLY A 203 1.11 -1.02 8.58
C GLY A 203 2.29 -0.04 8.68
N ASN A 204 2.57 0.53 9.85
CA ASN A 204 3.66 1.48 10.05
C ASN A 204 5.05 0.81 10.14
N MET A 205 5.81 0.88 9.04
CA MET A 205 7.17 0.34 9.00
C MET A 205 8.18 1.12 9.85
N GLN A 206 7.93 2.41 10.13
CA GLN A 206 8.85 3.24 10.92
C GLN A 206 8.74 2.91 12.42
N GLU A 207 7.52 2.70 12.90
CA GLU A 207 7.23 2.26 14.28
C GLU A 207 7.49 0.75 14.48
N GLY A 208 7.70 0.01 13.38
CA GLY A 208 8.03 -1.41 13.38
C GLY A 208 6.82 -2.35 13.49
N SER A 209 5.60 -1.82 13.37
CA SER A 209 4.36 -2.61 13.33
C SER A 209 4.25 -3.42 12.03
N LEU A 210 5.00 -3.07 10.99
CA LEU A 210 5.18 -3.88 9.79
C LEU A 210 6.67 -4.03 9.46
N ARG A 211 7.16 -5.26 9.47
CA ARG A 211 8.55 -5.60 9.15
C ARG A 211 8.58 -6.64 8.05
N ALA A 212 9.63 -6.62 7.22
CA ALA A 212 9.82 -7.62 6.18
C ALA A 212 11.23 -8.21 6.24
N ASP A 213 11.31 -9.53 6.06
CA ASP A 213 12.54 -10.27 5.86
C ASP A 213 12.54 -10.88 4.46
N VAL A 214 13.62 -10.65 3.72
CA VAL A 214 13.71 -10.93 2.29
C VAL A 214 14.58 -12.14 2.03
N ASN A 215 14.00 -13.18 1.45
CA ASN A 215 14.73 -14.37 1.01
C ASN A 215 15.08 -14.24 -0.46
N VAL A 216 16.35 -13.98 -0.78
CA VAL A 216 16.84 -13.75 -2.15
C VAL A 216 17.60 -14.97 -2.65
N SER A 217 17.22 -15.45 -3.83
CA SER A 217 17.96 -16.43 -4.61
C SER A 217 18.04 -16.01 -6.07
N VAL A 218 19.12 -16.40 -6.74
CA VAL A 218 19.22 -16.37 -8.20
C VAL A 218 19.16 -17.79 -8.77
N CYS A 219 18.61 -17.95 -9.96
CA CYS A 219 18.58 -19.22 -10.69
C CYS A 219 18.81 -19.00 -12.19
N ARG A 220 19.05 -20.08 -12.91
CA ARG A 220 19.17 -20.03 -14.38
C ARG A 220 17.80 -19.77 -15.02
N PRO A 221 17.75 -19.16 -16.22
CA PRO A 221 16.52 -18.95 -16.95
C PRO A 221 15.75 -20.25 -17.17
N GLY A 222 14.42 -20.23 -16.95
CA GLY A 222 13.56 -21.41 -17.06
C GLY A 222 13.50 -22.32 -15.82
N ALA A 223 14.40 -22.11 -14.84
CA ALA A 223 14.44 -22.95 -13.64
C ALA A 223 13.26 -22.68 -12.70
N TYR A 224 12.78 -21.43 -12.62
CA TYR A 224 11.58 -21.09 -11.86
C TYR A 224 10.33 -21.74 -12.45
N GLU A 225 10.19 -21.74 -13.77
CA GLU A 225 9.05 -22.35 -14.47
C GLU A 225 9.04 -23.86 -14.22
N THR A 226 10.22 -24.50 -14.23
CA THR A 226 10.36 -25.90 -13.85
C THR A 226 9.94 -26.13 -12.40
N TYR A 227 10.37 -25.27 -11.45
CA TYR A 227 9.91 -25.31 -10.06
C TYR A 227 8.39 -25.15 -9.95
N ARG A 228 7.78 -24.27 -10.75
CA ARG A 228 6.32 -24.05 -10.76
C ARG A 228 5.55 -25.29 -11.22
N GLU A 229 6.12 -26.06 -12.15
CA GLU A 229 5.53 -27.29 -12.67
C GLU A 229 5.73 -28.48 -11.72
N THR A 230 6.92 -28.63 -11.12
CA THR A 230 7.28 -29.81 -10.32
C THR A 230 7.06 -29.64 -8.82
N GLY A 231 7.07 -28.40 -8.32
CA GLY A 231 7.12 -28.09 -6.89
C GLY A 231 8.48 -28.35 -6.23
N ASP A 232 9.51 -28.74 -6.99
CA ASP A 232 10.82 -29.10 -6.45
C ASP A 232 11.74 -27.87 -6.31
N PHE A 233 12.05 -27.53 -5.06
CA PHE A 233 12.98 -26.44 -4.72
C PHE A 233 14.41 -26.70 -5.21
N GLY A 234 14.76 -27.94 -5.58
CA GLY A 234 16.08 -28.29 -6.15
C GLY A 234 16.39 -27.61 -7.49
N HIS A 235 15.39 -27.07 -8.18
CA HIS A 235 15.60 -26.25 -9.38
C HIS A 235 15.99 -24.80 -9.06
N LEU A 236 15.75 -24.34 -7.84
CA LEU A 236 16.08 -22.99 -7.41
C LEU A 236 17.49 -22.93 -6.80
N GLY A 237 18.08 -21.74 -6.76
CA GLY A 237 19.37 -21.52 -6.09
C GLY A 237 19.25 -21.54 -4.56
N THR A 238 20.40 -21.53 -3.89
CA THR A 238 20.44 -21.35 -2.43
C THR A 238 20.02 -19.93 -2.08
N ARG A 239 19.07 -19.79 -1.15
CA ARG A 239 18.61 -18.48 -0.66
C ARG A 239 19.51 -17.89 0.41
N CYS A 240 19.64 -16.57 0.41
CA CYS A 240 20.10 -15.79 1.57
C CYS A 240 18.93 -15.00 2.14
N GLU A 241 18.84 -14.92 3.46
CA GLU A 241 17.81 -14.17 4.15
C GLU A 241 18.35 -12.83 4.63
N ILE A 242 17.72 -11.72 4.23
CA ILE A 242 18.06 -10.37 4.65
C ILE A 242 17.03 -9.93 5.68
N LYS A 243 17.46 -9.74 6.94
CA LYS A 243 16.57 -9.44 8.07
C LYS A 243 16.34 -7.94 8.29
N ASN A 244 15.20 -7.61 8.91
CA ASN A 244 14.85 -6.31 9.47
C ASN A 244 14.77 -5.17 8.44
N MET A 245 14.05 -5.42 7.33
CA MET A 245 13.85 -4.41 6.30
C MET A 245 12.65 -3.52 6.61
N ASN A 246 12.94 -2.26 6.96
CA ASN A 246 11.94 -1.26 7.39
C ASN A 246 11.62 -0.20 6.32
N SER A 247 12.04 -0.39 5.07
CA SER A 247 11.78 0.54 3.97
C SER A 247 11.70 -0.18 2.64
N MET A 248 10.68 0.14 1.85
CA MET A 248 10.52 -0.35 0.47
C MET A 248 11.73 -0.08 -0.41
N ARG A 249 12.39 1.08 -0.22
CA ARG A 249 13.59 1.45 -0.96
C ARG A 249 14.76 0.55 -0.56
N PHE A 250 14.94 0.32 0.74
CA PHE A 250 15.99 -0.55 1.23
C PHE A 250 15.77 -2.00 0.83
N ILE A 251 14.52 -2.48 0.80
CA ILE A 251 14.16 -3.81 0.27
C ILE A 251 14.70 -3.94 -1.16
N GLN A 252 14.39 -2.97 -2.03
CA GLN A 252 14.82 -3.01 -3.41
C GLN A 252 16.35 -3.04 -3.54
N GLN A 253 17.03 -2.12 -2.85
CA GLN A 253 18.49 -2.01 -2.90
C GLN A 253 19.19 -3.25 -2.34
N ALA A 254 18.66 -3.84 -1.27
CA ALA A 254 19.21 -5.04 -0.66
C ALA A 254 19.07 -6.27 -1.58
N ILE A 255 17.92 -6.41 -2.26
CA ILE A 255 17.70 -7.46 -3.26
C ILE A 255 18.69 -7.32 -4.42
N ASP A 256 18.80 -6.12 -5.00
CA ASP A 256 19.71 -5.89 -6.13
C ASP A 256 21.17 -6.17 -5.75
N PHE A 257 21.60 -5.76 -4.56
CA PHE A 257 22.95 -6.03 -4.07
C PHE A 257 23.18 -7.53 -3.86
N GLU A 258 22.27 -8.22 -3.14
CA GLU A 258 22.44 -9.63 -2.81
C GLU A 258 22.39 -10.50 -4.07
N ALA A 259 21.50 -10.22 -5.02
CA ALA A 259 21.44 -10.95 -6.28
C ALA A 259 22.75 -10.83 -7.06
N ARG A 260 23.32 -9.61 -7.19
CA ARG A 260 24.61 -9.40 -7.85
C ARG A 260 25.76 -10.10 -7.12
N ARG A 261 25.75 -10.10 -5.79
CA ARG A 261 26.73 -10.83 -4.97
C ARG A 261 26.67 -12.33 -5.25
N GLN A 262 25.47 -12.90 -5.26
CA GLN A 262 25.28 -14.33 -5.52
C GLN A 262 25.76 -14.71 -6.92
N ILE A 263 25.40 -13.91 -7.93
CA ILE A 263 25.83 -14.13 -9.32
C ILE A 263 27.36 -14.14 -9.42
N ALA A 264 28.04 -13.14 -8.84
CA ALA A 264 29.50 -13.06 -8.87
C ALA A 264 30.17 -14.33 -8.29
N ILE A 265 29.70 -14.80 -7.14
CA ILE A 265 30.22 -16.01 -6.50
C ILE A 265 30.01 -17.25 -7.38
N LEU A 266 28.82 -17.39 -7.98
CA LEU A 266 28.48 -18.53 -8.82
C LEU A 266 29.29 -18.54 -10.13
N GLU A 267 29.49 -17.38 -10.76
CA GLU A 267 30.27 -17.27 -12.00
C GLU A 267 31.78 -17.48 -11.77
N ASP A 268 32.29 -17.13 -10.59
CA ASP A 268 33.65 -17.47 -10.14
C ASP A 268 33.83 -18.96 -9.82
N GLY A 269 32.76 -19.77 -9.93
CA GLY A 269 32.78 -21.21 -9.67
C GLY A 269 32.61 -21.59 -8.20
N GLY A 270 32.24 -20.62 -7.36
CA GLY A 270 31.90 -20.81 -5.95
C GLY A 270 30.50 -21.39 -5.76
N LYS A 271 30.06 -21.40 -4.50
CA LYS A 271 28.72 -21.81 -4.09
C LYS A 271 28.15 -20.80 -3.11
N ILE A 272 26.82 -20.66 -3.11
CA ILE A 272 26.13 -19.82 -2.14
C ILE A 272 25.84 -20.65 -0.90
N ASP A 273 26.41 -20.23 0.21
CA ASP A 273 26.04 -20.71 1.53
C ASP A 273 24.74 -20.04 1.97
N GLN A 274 23.87 -20.80 2.65
CA GLN A 274 22.66 -20.22 3.20
C GLN A 274 23.03 -19.35 4.41
N GLU A 275 22.79 -18.04 4.32
CA GLU A 275 23.17 -17.08 5.35
C GLU A 275 21.99 -16.21 5.81
N THR A 276 22.05 -15.78 7.07
CA THR A 276 21.25 -14.63 7.55
C THR A 276 22.13 -13.39 7.49
N ARG A 277 21.67 -12.38 6.74
CA ARG A 277 22.39 -11.15 6.41
C ARG A 277 21.61 -9.93 6.91
N LEU A 278 22.32 -8.82 7.10
CA LEU A 278 21.74 -7.49 7.32
C LEU A 278 22.08 -6.58 6.16
N TYR A 279 21.22 -5.60 5.90
CA TYR A 279 21.49 -4.53 4.96
C TYR A 279 22.03 -3.28 5.69
N ASP A 280 23.17 -2.76 5.24
CA ASP A 280 23.70 -1.48 5.68
C ASP A 280 23.30 -0.38 4.69
N PRO A 281 22.35 0.52 5.03
CA PRO A 281 21.89 1.56 4.11
C PRO A 281 22.93 2.68 3.88
N THR A 282 23.94 2.81 4.74
CA THR A 282 25.02 3.81 4.62
C THR A 282 26.02 3.37 3.57
N ARG A 283 26.39 2.08 3.61
CA ARG A 283 27.36 1.47 2.68
C ARG A 283 26.71 0.91 1.43
N GLY A 284 25.41 0.64 1.47
CA GLY A 284 24.64 0.05 0.38
C GLY A 284 24.97 -1.43 0.14
N GLU A 285 25.38 -2.16 1.18
CA GLU A 285 25.85 -3.55 1.08
C GLU A 285 25.10 -4.49 2.04
N THR A 286 25.06 -5.78 1.71
CA THR A 286 24.63 -6.83 2.66
C THR A 286 25.85 -7.38 3.40
N ARG A 287 25.75 -7.50 4.73
CA ARG A 287 26.76 -8.11 5.59
C ARG A 287 26.25 -9.40 6.20
N SER A 288 27.09 -10.43 6.24
CA SER A 288 26.77 -11.68 6.93
C SER A 288 26.74 -11.40 8.43
N MET A 289 25.67 -11.81 9.12
CA MET A 289 25.66 -11.80 10.59
C MET A 289 26.22 -13.09 11.16
N ARG A 290 25.85 -14.23 10.55
CA ARG A 290 26.18 -15.57 11.00
C ARG A 290 26.15 -16.54 9.81
N SER A 291 27.11 -17.47 9.78
CA SER A 291 27.05 -18.65 8.89
C SER A 291 26.16 -19.72 9.53
N LYS A 292 25.44 -20.48 8.72
CA LYS A 292 24.43 -21.45 9.18
C LYS A 292 25.00 -22.83 9.52
N GLU A 293 26.32 -22.95 9.76
CA GLU A 293 26.89 -24.15 10.40
C GLU A 293 26.25 -24.40 11.78
N GLU A 294 25.63 -23.37 12.36
CA GLU A 294 24.67 -23.42 13.47
C GLU A 294 23.23 -23.17 12.96
N ALA A 295 22.66 -24.07 12.16
CA ALA A 295 21.20 -24.07 12.01
C ALA A 295 20.62 -24.25 13.42
N HIS A 296 20.18 -23.16 14.06
CA HIS A 296 19.70 -23.22 15.43
C HIS A 296 18.57 -24.24 15.47
N ASP A 297 18.84 -25.36 16.14
CA ASP A 297 17.80 -26.28 16.54
C ASP A 297 16.96 -25.52 17.56
N TYR A 298 15.96 -24.80 17.06
CA TYR A 298 14.97 -24.09 17.87
C TYR A 298 14.13 -25.07 18.71
N ARG A 299 14.35 -26.39 18.56
CA ARG A 299 13.72 -27.47 19.34
C ARG A 299 12.22 -27.23 19.44
N TYR A 300 11.58 -27.02 18.29
CA TYR A 300 10.14 -26.80 18.26
C TYR A 300 9.41 -27.98 18.89
N PHE A 301 8.46 -27.68 19.77
CA PHE A 301 7.52 -28.65 20.29
C PHE A 301 6.20 -27.96 20.65
N PRO A 302 5.07 -28.68 20.61
CA PRO A 302 3.78 -28.13 21.01
C PRO A 302 3.81 -27.53 22.40
N ASP A 303 3.28 -26.31 22.56
CA ASP A 303 3.22 -25.65 23.86
C ASP A 303 2.23 -26.38 24.78
N PRO A 304 2.69 -27.01 25.88
CA PRO A 304 1.81 -27.78 26.76
C PRO A 304 0.89 -26.90 27.61
N ASP A 305 1.19 -25.61 27.75
CA ASP A 305 0.40 -24.68 28.56
C ASP A 305 -0.81 -24.15 27.77
N LEU A 306 -0.83 -24.33 26.45
CA LEU A 306 -1.91 -23.91 25.56
C LEU A 306 -2.58 -25.11 24.90
N LEU A 307 -3.88 -25.26 25.15
CA LEU A 307 -4.68 -26.26 24.45
C LEU A 307 -4.78 -25.94 22.95
N PRO A 308 -4.89 -26.95 22.07
CA PRO A 308 -5.15 -26.72 20.66
C PRO A 308 -6.42 -25.90 20.43
N LEU A 309 -6.37 -24.99 19.47
CA LEU A 309 -7.51 -24.21 19.03
C LEU A 309 -8.39 -25.07 18.12
N THR A 310 -9.66 -25.19 18.48
CA THR A 310 -10.71 -25.76 17.62
C THR A 310 -11.64 -24.63 17.19
N ILE A 311 -11.50 -24.19 15.95
CA ILE A 311 -12.26 -23.07 15.39
C ILE A 311 -13.52 -23.61 14.72
N GLN A 312 -14.67 -23.05 15.07
CA GLN A 312 -15.94 -23.43 14.45
C GLN A 312 -16.06 -22.79 13.07
N GLN A 313 -16.46 -23.57 12.06
CA GLN A 313 -16.73 -23.05 10.71
C GLN A 313 -17.72 -21.87 10.74
N SER A 314 -18.75 -21.94 11.59
CA SER A 314 -19.74 -20.86 11.74
C SER A 314 -19.14 -19.54 12.23
N TRP A 315 -18.03 -19.57 12.99
CA TRP A 315 -17.32 -18.38 13.42
C TRP A 315 -16.52 -17.77 12.26
N VAL A 316 -15.84 -18.61 11.47
CA VAL A 316 -15.15 -18.19 10.24
C VAL A 316 -16.13 -17.55 9.24
N ASP A 317 -17.31 -18.15 9.05
CA ASP A 317 -18.33 -17.65 8.13
C ASP A 317 -18.88 -16.28 8.57
N ARG A 318 -19.07 -16.08 9.88
CA ARG A 318 -19.45 -14.75 10.43
C ARG A 318 -18.38 -13.71 10.18
N ILE A 319 -17.11 -14.05 10.39
CA ILE A 319 -16.00 -13.14 10.10
C ILE A 319 -15.98 -12.78 8.62
N ARG A 320 -16.07 -13.79 7.73
CA ARG A 320 -16.11 -13.60 6.27
C ARG A 320 -17.22 -12.64 5.85
N ALA A 321 -18.41 -12.77 6.43
CA ALA A 321 -19.55 -11.89 6.14
C ALA A 321 -19.35 -10.44 6.64
N SER A 322 -18.48 -10.23 7.62
CA SER A 322 -18.16 -8.91 8.19
C SER A 322 -16.99 -8.19 7.52
N LEU A 323 -16.33 -8.83 6.55
CA LEU A 323 -15.18 -8.23 5.88
C LEU A 323 -15.61 -7.01 5.04
N PRO A 324 -14.83 -5.91 5.08
CA PRO A 324 -15.07 -4.79 4.19
C PRO A 324 -14.76 -5.16 2.75
N GLU A 325 -15.26 -4.35 1.81
CA GLU A 325 -14.82 -4.42 0.43
C GLU A 325 -13.31 -4.12 0.35
N LEU A 326 -12.54 -5.08 -0.16
CA LEU A 326 -11.08 -5.00 -0.23
C LEU A 326 -10.60 -4.12 -1.39
N PRO A 327 -9.33 -3.68 -1.36
CA PRO A 327 -8.79 -2.75 -2.36
C PRO A 327 -9.00 -3.18 -3.82
N ASP A 328 -8.75 -4.46 -4.14
CA ASP A 328 -8.86 -4.94 -5.53
C ASP A 328 -10.32 -4.99 -6.00
N GLN A 329 -11.23 -5.42 -5.13
CA GLN A 329 -12.67 -5.41 -5.40
C GLN A 329 -13.17 -3.99 -5.62
N LYS A 330 -12.74 -3.07 -4.75
CA LYS A 330 -13.08 -1.65 -4.84
C LYS A 330 -12.50 -1.00 -6.09
N LYS A 331 -11.25 -1.31 -6.46
CA LYS A 331 -10.60 -0.85 -7.70
C LYS A 331 -11.37 -1.33 -8.93
N ALA A 332 -11.73 -2.61 -8.97
CA ALA A 332 -12.50 -3.19 -10.08
C ALA A 332 -13.88 -2.53 -10.21
N ARG A 333 -14.59 -2.34 -9.09
CA ARG A 333 -15.86 -1.62 -9.05
C ARG A 333 -15.69 -0.17 -9.50
N PHE A 334 -14.62 0.49 -9.07
CA PHE A 334 -14.36 1.88 -9.45
C PHE A 334 -14.20 2.04 -10.97
N VAL A 335 -13.46 1.15 -11.61
CA VAL A 335 -13.32 1.13 -13.08
C VAL A 335 -14.66 0.86 -13.77
N GLN A 336 -15.42 -0.13 -13.30
CA GLN A 336 -16.67 -0.59 -13.94
C GLN A 336 -17.82 0.42 -13.77
N ASP A 337 -18.04 0.88 -12.54
CA ASP A 337 -19.23 1.66 -12.18
C ASP A 337 -19.07 3.17 -12.43
N TYR A 338 -17.83 3.68 -12.33
CA TYR A 338 -17.54 5.12 -12.47
C TYR A 338 -16.78 5.46 -13.76
N GLY A 339 -16.48 4.48 -14.62
CA GLY A 339 -15.86 4.70 -15.93
C GLY A 339 -14.46 5.34 -15.87
N MET A 340 -13.72 5.10 -14.77
CA MET A 340 -12.38 5.64 -14.57
C MET A 340 -11.29 4.69 -15.07
N THR A 341 -10.07 5.21 -15.21
CA THR A 341 -8.92 4.38 -15.57
C THR A 341 -8.48 3.51 -14.40
N GLU A 342 -7.76 2.40 -14.66
CA GLU A 342 -7.18 1.59 -13.58
C GLU A 342 -6.20 2.38 -12.72
N TYR A 343 -5.49 3.34 -13.32
CA TYR A 343 -4.59 4.23 -12.63
C TYR A 343 -5.35 5.10 -11.61
N ASP A 344 -6.40 5.79 -12.06
CA ASP A 344 -7.22 6.64 -11.17
C ASP A 344 -7.81 5.81 -10.02
N ALA A 345 -8.34 4.63 -10.33
CA ALA A 345 -8.88 3.72 -9.33
C ALA A 345 -7.82 3.28 -8.31
N SER A 346 -6.59 3.01 -8.75
CA SER A 346 -5.48 2.64 -7.86
C SER A 346 -5.09 3.77 -6.90
N VAL A 347 -5.08 5.02 -7.38
CA VAL A 347 -4.79 6.20 -6.56
C VAL A 347 -5.87 6.41 -5.51
N LEU A 348 -7.14 6.31 -5.90
CA LEU A 348 -8.28 6.51 -4.99
C LEU A 348 -8.41 5.40 -3.95
N THR A 349 -8.06 4.16 -4.31
CA THR A 349 -8.15 3.01 -3.40
C THR A 349 -6.90 2.81 -2.55
N ALA A 350 -5.83 3.58 -2.77
CA ALA A 350 -4.56 3.47 -2.03
C ALA A 350 -4.74 3.49 -0.49
N GLU A 351 -5.73 4.24 0.01
CA GLU A 351 -6.13 4.25 1.41
C GLU A 351 -7.64 4.19 1.57
N THR A 352 -8.11 3.60 2.67
CA THR A 352 -9.55 3.46 2.98
C THR A 352 -10.24 4.83 3.08
N ALA A 353 -9.57 5.82 3.68
CA ALA A 353 -10.10 7.17 3.82
C ALA A 353 -10.23 7.88 2.46
N ASN A 354 -9.23 7.73 1.58
CA ASN A 354 -9.26 8.27 0.22
C ASN A 354 -10.45 7.70 -0.56
N ALA A 355 -10.63 6.38 -0.51
CA ALA A 355 -11.70 5.71 -1.22
C ALA A 355 -13.09 6.15 -0.71
N THR A 356 -13.24 6.22 0.62
CA THR A 356 -14.48 6.68 1.26
C THR A 356 -14.82 8.12 0.88
N PHE A 357 -13.82 9.01 0.89
CA PHE A 357 -14.00 10.40 0.50
C PHE A 357 -14.46 10.51 -0.96
N PHE A 358 -13.79 9.78 -1.87
CA PHE A 358 -14.18 9.76 -3.28
C PHE A 358 -15.62 9.27 -3.49
N GLU A 359 -16.04 8.18 -2.84
CA GLU A 359 -17.40 7.66 -2.99
C GLU A 359 -18.46 8.69 -2.56
N GLN A 360 -18.20 9.44 -1.48
CA GLN A 360 -19.06 10.54 -1.04
C GLN A 360 -19.13 11.65 -2.09
N VAL A 361 -18.00 12.03 -2.70
CA VAL A 361 -17.96 13.01 -3.80
C VAL A 361 -18.70 12.49 -5.03
N ALA A 362 -18.50 11.24 -5.41
CA ALA A 362 -19.05 10.65 -6.63
C ALA A 362 -20.56 10.33 -6.55
N THR A 363 -21.15 10.33 -5.35
CA THR A 363 -22.57 10.04 -5.14
C THR A 363 -23.46 10.97 -5.96
N GLY A 364 -24.17 10.42 -6.95
CA GLY A 364 -25.07 11.17 -7.83
C GLY A 364 -24.38 12.02 -8.91
N ARG A 365 -23.07 11.82 -9.14
CA ARG A 365 -22.25 12.62 -10.06
C ARG A 365 -21.53 11.76 -11.09
N ASP A 366 -21.00 12.42 -12.13
CA ASP A 366 -20.11 11.75 -13.08
C ASP A 366 -18.81 11.31 -12.39
N GLY A 367 -18.60 10.00 -12.32
CA GLY A 367 -17.52 9.39 -11.56
C GLY A 367 -16.13 9.81 -12.04
N LYS A 368 -15.94 9.94 -13.36
CA LYS A 368 -14.68 10.38 -13.96
C LYS A 368 -14.36 11.83 -13.60
N THR A 369 -15.35 12.71 -13.63
CA THR A 369 -15.19 14.11 -13.21
C THR A 369 -14.88 14.19 -11.72
N ALA A 370 -15.58 13.43 -10.88
CA ALA A 370 -15.30 13.36 -9.45
C ALA A 370 -13.87 12.86 -9.17
N ALA A 371 -13.43 11.79 -9.84
CA ALA A 371 -12.09 11.24 -9.70
C ALA A 371 -11.02 12.28 -10.07
N ASN A 372 -11.20 12.98 -11.20
CA ASN A 372 -10.27 14.03 -11.63
C ASN A 372 -10.13 15.16 -10.62
N TRP A 373 -11.23 15.59 -9.99
CA TRP A 373 -11.20 16.64 -8.96
C TRP A 373 -10.53 16.18 -7.68
N VAL A 374 -10.83 14.95 -7.23
CA VAL A 374 -10.20 14.38 -6.04
C VAL A 374 -8.70 14.17 -6.25
N ILE A 375 -8.29 13.60 -7.39
CA ILE A 375 -6.88 13.27 -7.65
C ILE A 375 -6.06 14.52 -7.95
N ASN A 376 -6.51 15.39 -8.87
CA ASN A 376 -5.65 16.46 -9.36
C ASN A 376 -5.68 17.71 -8.48
N GLU A 377 -6.87 18.10 -8.00
CA GLU A 377 -7.02 19.35 -7.23
C GLU A 377 -6.86 19.08 -5.73
N LEU A 378 -7.68 18.18 -5.17
CA LEU A 378 -7.67 17.91 -3.73
C LEU A 378 -6.38 17.22 -3.26
N PHE A 379 -6.03 16.06 -3.82
CA PHE A 379 -4.81 15.35 -3.44
C PHE A 379 -3.56 16.14 -3.86
N GLY A 380 -3.60 16.79 -5.03
CA GLY A 380 -2.52 17.70 -5.46
C GLY A 380 -2.23 18.78 -4.41
N ARG A 381 -3.27 19.38 -3.83
CA ARG A 381 -3.12 20.39 -2.78
C ARG A 381 -2.69 19.80 -1.44
N LEU A 382 -3.34 18.73 -0.99
CA LEU A 382 -2.98 18.01 0.25
C LEU A 382 -1.51 17.61 0.26
N ASN A 383 -1.01 17.02 -0.82
CA ASN A 383 0.39 16.61 -0.96
C ASN A 383 1.36 17.80 -0.90
N LYS A 384 0.99 18.94 -1.51
CA LYS A 384 1.82 20.15 -1.48
C LYS A 384 1.96 20.73 -0.07
N GLU A 385 0.94 20.58 0.77
CA GLU A 385 0.92 21.07 2.15
C GLU A 385 1.30 20.00 3.18
N GLY A 386 1.50 18.74 2.76
CA GLY A 386 1.87 17.64 3.63
C GLY A 386 0.71 17.11 4.50
N HIS A 387 -0.53 17.28 4.05
CA HIS A 387 -1.73 16.86 4.77
C HIS A 387 -2.29 15.54 4.22
N GLY A 388 -2.90 14.73 5.09
CA GLY A 388 -3.71 13.58 4.69
C GLY A 388 -5.15 13.96 4.40
N ILE A 389 -5.92 13.05 3.78
CA ILE A 389 -7.34 13.31 3.47
C ILE A 389 -8.20 13.57 4.71
N ALA A 390 -7.82 12.98 5.86
CA ALA A 390 -8.51 13.17 7.13
C ALA A 390 -8.38 14.60 7.67
N ASP A 391 -7.33 15.32 7.26
CA ASP A 391 -7.05 16.70 7.67
C ASP A 391 -7.50 17.72 6.61
N SER A 392 -8.28 17.29 5.61
CA SER A 392 -8.66 18.17 4.53
C SER A 392 -9.58 19.30 5.00
N PRO A 393 -9.29 20.57 4.67
CA PRO A 393 -10.18 21.69 4.97
C PRO A 393 -11.44 21.69 4.08
N VAL A 394 -11.44 20.92 2.99
CA VAL A 394 -12.57 20.81 2.06
C VAL A 394 -13.23 19.45 2.23
N SER A 395 -14.47 19.46 2.73
CA SER A 395 -15.28 18.24 2.86
C SER A 395 -15.70 17.68 1.50
N ALA A 396 -16.00 16.38 1.46
CA ALA A 396 -16.55 15.71 0.28
C ALA A 396 -17.84 16.38 -0.24
N ALA A 397 -18.70 16.87 0.67
CA ALA A 397 -19.93 17.57 0.32
C ALA A 397 -19.67 18.94 -0.36
N GLN A 398 -18.67 19.69 0.13
CA GLN A 398 -18.28 20.95 -0.50
C GLN A 398 -17.70 20.71 -1.89
N LEU A 399 -16.78 19.75 -2.03
CA LEU A 399 -16.20 19.41 -3.34
C LEU A 399 -17.27 18.90 -4.32
N GLY A 400 -18.20 18.07 -3.85
CA GLY A 400 -19.36 17.63 -4.62
C GLY A 400 -20.20 18.81 -5.13
N THR A 401 -20.43 19.83 -4.28
CA THR A 401 -21.19 21.03 -4.67
C THR A 401 -20.47 21.83 -5.78
N ILE A 402 -19.14 21.93 -5.74
CA ILE A 402 -18.35 22.54 -6.82
C ILE A 402 -18.61 21.80 -8.15
N ILE A 403 -18.55 20.47 -8.12
CA ILE A 403 -18.79 19.64 -9.31
C ILE A 403 -20.22 19.84 -9.84
N ASP A 404 -21.22 19.94 -8.95
CA ASP A 404 -22.61 20.18 -9.34
C ASP A 404 -22.79 21.54 -10.02
N LEU A 405 -22.11 22.58 -9.51
CA LEU A 405 -22.13 23.92 -10.12
C LEU A 405 -21.52 23.91 -11.53
N ILE A 406 -20.45 23.14 -11.75
CA ILE A 406 -19.85 22.95 -13.09
C ILE A 406 -20.84 22.21 -13.99
N ALA A 407 -21.43 21.12 -13.51
CA ALA A 407 -22.34 20.27 -14.29
C ALA A 407 -23.59 21.02 -14.76
N ARG A 408 -24.10 21.95 -13.94
CA ARG A 408 -25.21 22.85 -14.32
C ARG A 408 -24.79 23.99 -15.26
N GLY A 409 -23.50 24.23 -15.43
CA GLY A 409 -22.95 25.35 -16.20
C GLY A 409 -23.01 26.69 -15.47
N ASP A 410 -23.26 26.69 -14.16
CA ASP A 410 -23.31 27.89 -13.32
C ASP A 410 -21.92 28.55 -13.24
N ILE A 411 -20.86 27.75 -13.28
CA ILE A 411 -19.46 28.20 -13.25
C ILE A 411 -18.62 27.46 -14.29
N SER A 412 -17.55 28.13 -14.77
CA SER A 412 -16.55 27.50 -15.62
C SER A 412 -15.57 26.67 -14.79
N GLY A 413 -14.85 25.73 -15.43
CA GLY A 413 -13.82 24.97 -14.74
C GLY A 413 -12.69 25.83 -14.14
N LYS A 414 -12.41 27.00 -14.73
CA LYS A 414 -11.46 27.96 -14.15
C LYS A 414 -12.01 28.57 -12.87
N ILE A 415 -13.25 29.05 -12.90
CA ILE A 415 -13.93 29.62 -11.73
C ILE A 415 -14.03 28.59 -10.61
N ALA A 416 -14.28 27.32 -10.94
CA ALA A 416 -14.34 26.25 -9.96
C ALA A 416 -13.01 26.06 -9.21
N LYS A 417 -11.86 26.24 -9.87
CA LYS A 417 -10.55 26.19 -9.20
C LYS A 417 -10.37 27.38 -8.26
N ASP A 418 -10.79 28.57 -8.68
CA ASP A 418 -10.77 29.76 -7.82
C ASP A 418 -11.69 29.56 -6.60
N LEU A 419 -12.87 28.97 -6.79
CA LEU A 419 -13.80 28.62 -5.71
C LEU A 419 -13.21 27.56 -4.75
N PHE A 420 -12.52 26.57 -5.28
CA PHE A 420 -11.82 25.56 -4.48
C PHE A 420 -10.75 26.21 -3.59
N GLU A 421 -9.94 27.14 -4.11
CA GLU A 421 -8.94 27.87 -3.31
C GLU A 421 -9.58 28.73 -2.21
N ILE A 422 -10.73 29.36 -2.48
CA ILE A 422 -11.47 30.10 -1.46
C ILE A 422 -11.95 29.14 -0.35
N LEU A 423 -12.53 28.00 -0.71
CA LEU A 423 -13.00 27.01 0.27
C LEU A 423 -11.86 26.42 1.08
N TRP A 424 -10.70 26.21 0.46
CA TRP A 424 -9.50 25.73 1.14
C TRP A 424 -9.01 26.69 2.22
N THR A 425 -9.04 27.99 1.93
CA THR A 425 -8.43 29.02 2.77
C THR A 425 -9.40 29.67 3.76
N GLU A 426 -10.63 29.90 3.33
CA GLU A 426 -11.65 30.62 4.09
C GLU A 426 -12.79 29.71 4.57
N GLY A 427 -12.96 28.53 3.98
CA GLY A 427 -14.09 27.66 4.22
C GLY A 427 -15.41 28.22 3.64
N GLY A 428 -16.53 27.73 4.16
CA GLY A 428 -17.88 28.23 3.82
C GLY A 428 -18.68 27.35 2.85
N ASN A 429 -19.80 27.90 2.36
CA ASN A 429 -20.71 27.20 1.46
C ASN A 429 -20.39 27.56 -0.01
N PRO A 430 -20.07 26.57 -0.87
CA PRO A 430 -19.65 26.83 -2.25
C PRO A 430 -20.68 27.60 -3.07
N ALA A 431 -21.97 27.25 -2.95
CA ALA A 431 -23.03 27.89 -3.72
C ALA A 431 -23.22 29.36 -3.29
N GLN A 432 -23.18 29.63 -1.98
CA GLN A 432 -23.28 30.98 -1.45
C GLN A 432 -22.11 31.87 -1.90
N ILE A 433 -20.88 31.34 -1.88
CA ILE A 433 -19.69 32.07 -2.34
C ILE A 433 -19.82 32.45 -3.81
N VAL A 434 -20.36 31.57 -4.66
CA VAL A 434 -20.57 31.86 -6.08
C VAL A 434 -21.52 33.03 -6.29
N GLU A 435 -22.61 33.09 -5.52
CA GLU A 435 -23.57 34.21 -5.55
C GLU A 435 -22.91 35.51 -5.04
N ASP A 436 -22.36 35.47 -3.81
CA ASP A 436 -21.87 36.66 -3.11
C ASP A 436 -20.69 37.32 -3.83
N ARG A 437 -19.83 36.51 -4.47
CA ARG A 437 -18.65 37.00 -5.21
C ARG A 437 -18.91 37.17 -6.71
N GLY A 438 -20.14 37.01 -7.17
CA GLY A 438 -20.52 37.20 -8.57
C GLY A 438 -19.71 36.31 -9.52
N MET A 439 -19.47 35.06 -9.13
CA MET A 439 -18.63 34.11 -9.85
C MET A 439 -19.40 33.33 -10.93
N LYS A 440 -20.70 33.60 -11.11
CA LYS A 440 -21.49 32.96 -12.16
C LYS A 440 -20.92 33.21 -13.56
N GLN A 441 -21.00 32.19 -14.38
CA GLN A 441 -20.63 32.24 -15.78
C GLN A 441 -21.60 33.16 -16.55
N VAL A 442 -21.06 33.99 -17.44
CA VAL A 442 -21.82 34.79 -18.38
C VAL A 442 -22.24 33.88 -19.54
N THR A 443 -23.55 33.67 -19.67
CA THR A 443 -24.16 32.89 -20.75
C THR A 443 -24.88 33.76 -21.79
N ASP A 444 -24.91 35.08 -21.59
CA ASP A 444 -25.45 36.02 -22.57
C ASP A 444 -24.57 36.05 -23.82
N THR A 445 -25.10 35.50 -24.91
CA THR A 445 -24.41 35.42 -26.20
C THR A 445 -24.07 36.80 -26.75
N GLY A 446 -24.85 37.84 -26.48
CA GLY A 446 -24.57 39.19 -26.97
C GLY A 446 -23.29 39.78 -26.37
N ALA A 447 -23.10 39.61 -25.07
CA ALA A 447 -21.87 40.05 -24.39
C ALA A 447 -20.64 39.24 -24.84
N ILE A 448 -20.82 37.94 -25.10
CA ILE A 448 -19.73 37.08 -25.62
C ILE A 448 -19.38 37.47 -27.05
N GLU A 449 -20.37 37.72 -27.93
CA GLU A 449 -20.15 38.14 -29.31
C GLU A 449 -19.39 39.47 -29.38
N ALA A 450 -19.76 40.45 -28.57
CA ALA A 450 -19.06 41.72 -28.50
C ALA A 450 -17.59 41.56 -28.09
N ALA A 451 -17.32 40.75 -27.05
CA ALA A 451 -15.95 40.47 -26.62
C ALA A 451 -15.15 39.70 -27.70
N VAL A 452 -15.78 38.81 -28.46
CA VAL A 452 -15.14 38.12 -29.58
C VAL A 452 -14.82 39.11 -30.70
N ASP A 453 -15.74 40.01 -31.04
CA ASP A 453 -15.55 41.03 -32.07
C ASP A 453 -14.41 41.97 -31.71
N ASP A 454 -14.32 42.42 -30.46
CA ASP A 454 -13.23 43.28 -29.99
C ASP A 454 -11.86 42.58 -30.11
N VAL A 455 -11.77 41.31 -29.73
CA VAL A 455 -10.52 40.54 -29.81
C VAL A 455 -10.11 40.28 -31.26
N LEU A 456 -11.07 39.98 -32.15
CA LEU A 456 -10.81 39.79 -33.58
C LEU A 456 -10.37 41.10 -34.24
N ALA A 457 -11.06 42.21 -33.94
CA ALA A 457 -10.73 43.53 -34.46
C ALA A 457 -9.36 44.03 -33.99
N ALA A 458 -8.98 43.71 -32.75
CA ALA A 458 -7.66 44.04 -32.21
C ALA A 458 -6.52 43.18 -32.79
N ASN A 459 -6.81 42.07 -33.48
CA ASN A 459 -5.80 41.12 -33.97
C ASN A 459 -6.08 40.63 -35.42
N PRO A 460 -6.20 41.54 -36.40
CA PRO A 460 -6.63 41.20 -37.76
C PRO A 460 -5.68 40.22 -38.47
N ASP A 461 -4.37 40.37 -38.30
CA ASP A 461 -3.37 39.49 -38.93
C ASP A 461 -3.48 38.04 -38.42
N LYS A 462 -3.71 37.86 -37.12
CA LYS A 462 -3.92 36.54 -36.52
C LYS A 462 -5.26 35.94 -36.92
N ALA A 463 -6.29 36.77 -37.11
CA ALA A 463 -7.60 36.30 -37.56
C ALA A 463 -7.50 35.75 -38.99
N ALA A 464 -6.78 36.44 -39.89
CA ALA A 464 -6.50 35.95 -41.24
C ALA A 464 -5.77 34.59 -41.22
N GLN A 465 -4.71 34.48 -40.42
CA GLN A 465 -3.97 33.23 -40.28
C GLN A 465 -4.82 32.10 -39.65
N ALA A 466 -5.75 32.41 -38.74
CA ALA A 466 -6.63 31.41 -38.13
C ALA A 466 -7.68 30.86 -39.09
N ARG A 467 -8.05 31.63 -40.13
CA ARG A 467 -8.89 31.14 -41.24
C ARG A 467 -8.17 30.12 -42.11
N GLU A 468 -6.87 30.32 -42.35
CA GLU A 468 -6.05 29.38 -43.12
C GLU A 468 -5.62 28.17 -42.28
N LYS A 469 -5.41 28.37 -40.97
CA LYS A 469 -4.98 27.33 -40.03
C LYS A 469 -5.93 27.26 -38.82
N PRO A 470 -7.01 26.45 -38.90
CA PRO A 470 -8.06 26.37 -37.88
C PRO A 470 -7.57 26.06 -36.46
N SER A 471 -6.40 25.42 -36.30
CA SER A 471 -5.82 25.14 -34.97
C SER A 471 -5.46 26.40 -34.18
N MET A 472 -5.35 27.57 -34.82
CA MET A 472 -5.08 28.83 -34.12
C MET A 472 -6.31 29.47 -33.48
N ALA A 473 -7.53 28.96 -33.72
CA ALA A 473 -8.74 29.43 -33.06
C ALA A 473 -8.65 29.33 -31.52
N GLY A 474 -7.91 28.35 -31.01
CA GLY A 474 -7.67 28.19 -29.57
C GLY A 474 -6.96 29.39 -28.92
N TRP A 475 -6.15 30.13 -29.67
CA TRP A 475 -5.51 31.36 -29.16
C TRP A 475 -6.54 32.45 -28.89
N PHE A 476 -7.53 32.62 -29.78
CA PHE A 476 -8.63 33.58 -29.63
C PHE A 476 -9.53 33.22 -28.45
N VAL A 477 -9.82 31.92 -28.26
CA VAL A 477 -10.55 31.44 -27.06
C VAL A 477 -9.82 31.90 -25.80
N GLY A 478 -8.50 31.73 -25.73
CA GLY A 478 -7.69 32.20 -24.59
C GLY A 478 -7.78 33.71 -24.35
N GLN A 479 -7.77 34.53 -25.41
CA GLN A 479 -7.87 35.99 -25.28
C GLN A 479 -9.27 36.45 -24.83
N VAL A 480 -10.33 35.89 -25.38
CA VAL A 480 -11.71 36.21 -24.97
C VAL A 480 -11.96 35.77 -23.54
N MET A 481 -11.46 34.60 -23.14
CA MET A 481 -11.51 34.16 -21.75
C MET A 481 -10.72 35.10 -20.82
N LYS A 482 -9.60 35.68 -21.27
CA LYS A 482 -8.85 36.67 -20.49
C LYS A 482 -9.62 37.99 -20.36
N ALA A 483 -10.19 38.50 -21.45
CA ALA A 483 -10.94 39.75 -21.47
C ALA A 483 -12.21 39.71 -20.60
N THR A 484 -12.86 38.54 -20.53
CA THR A 484 -14.06 38.31 -19.73
C THR A 484 -13.76 37.85 -18.30
N GLY A 485 -12.49 37.90 -17.85
CA GLY A 485 -12.08 37.46 -16.52
C GLY A 485 -12.28 35.97 -16.26
N GLY A 486 -12.45 35.15 -17.31
CA GLY A 486 -12.73 33.72 -17.23
C GLY A 486 -14.22 33.37 -17.06
N LYS A 487 -15.10 34.38 -17.14
CA LYS A 487 -16.54 34.21 -16.92
C LYS A 487 -17.33 33.84 -18.17
N ALA A 488 -16.80 34.02 -19.39
CA ALA A 488 -17.52 33.59 -20.59
C ALA A 488 -17.62 32.05 -20.66
N ASN A 489 -18.73 31.54 -21.20
CA ASN A 489 -18.89 30.11 -21.47
C ASN A 489 -17.88 29.66 -22.55
N PRO A 490 -16.91 28.77 -22.23
CA PRO A 490 -15.87 28.38 -23.19
C PRO A 490 -16.39 27.73 -24.47
N LYS A 491 -17.49 26.96 -24.36
CA LYS A 491 -18.11 26.29 -25.50
C LYS A 491 -18.76 27.31 -26.44
N ALA A 492 -19.54 28.25 -25.88
CA ALA A 492 -20.15 29.33 -26.66
C ALA A 492 -19.10 30.23 -27.32
N VAL A 493 -18.03 30.59 -26.59
CA VAL A 493 -16.90 31.37 -27.13
C VAL A 493 -16.28 30.66 -28.34
N ASN A 494 -15.98 29.36 -28.22
CA ASN A 494 -15.39 28.60 -29.31
C ASN A 494 -16.32 28.46 -30.52
N GLU A 495 -17.63 28.25 -30.30
CA GLU A 495 -18.64 28.19 -31.37
C GLU A 495 -18.75 29.54 -32.11
N ILE A 496 -18.82 30.66 -31.38
CA ILE A 496 -18.90 32.02 -31.95
C ILE A 496 -17.63 32.37 -32.73
N ILE A 497 -16.44 32.06 -32.19
CA ILE A 497 -15.16 32.30 -32.86
C ILE A 497 -15.10 31.52 -34.18
N ARG A 498 -15.47 30.23 -34.17
CA ARG A 498 -15.48 29.40 -35.37
C ARG A 498 -16.46 29.94 -36.41
N ALA A 499 -17.67 30.32 -36.00
CA ALA A 499 -18.65 30.93 -36.87
C ALA A 499 -18.16 32.24 -37.50
N LYS A 500 -17.56 33.15 -36.71
CA LYS A 500 -17.03 34.44 -37.20
C LYS A 500 -15.76 34.31 -38.06
N LEU A 501 -14.99 33.24 -37.86
CA LEU A 501 -13.84 32.91 -38.69
C LEU A 501 -14.22 32.10 -39.94
N GLY A 502 -15.41 31.47 -39.97
CA GLY A 502 -15.89 30.66 -41.09
C GLY A 502 -15.23 29.28 -41.20
N ILE A 503 -14.91 28.66 -40.04
CA ILE A 503 -14.16 27.39 -39.95
C ILE A 503 -14.89 26.30 -39.17
#